data_AF-A0A328FIY5-F1
#
_entry.id   AF-A0A328FIY5-F1
#
_cell.length_a   1.000
_cell.length_b   1.000
_cell.length_c   1.000
_cell.angle_alpha   90.00
_cell.angle_beta   90.00
_cell.angle_gamma   90.00
#
_symmetry.space_group_name_H-M   'P 1'
#
loop_
_entity.id
_entity.type
_entity.pdbx_description
1 polymer ?
#
loop_
_entity_poly.entity_id
_entity_poly.type
_entity_poly.pdbx_seq_one_letter_code
_entity_poly.pdbx_strand_id
1 'polypeptide(L)' 'MLQKIKLISGLILVTITLVIFFQNTQAVETHFLFWTMTMPRALLLVITMLIGIFVGMLIAFALSGKKRQ' A
#
# COMPACT_ATOMS: atom_id res chain seq x y z
N MET A 1 -15.84 28.47 3.04
CA MET A 1 -15.58 27.94 1.68
C MET A 1 -14.52 26.83 1.69
N LEU A 2 -13.32 27.08 2.23
CA LEU A 2 -12.20 26.12 2.31
C LEU A 2 -12.52 24.77 3.00
N GLN A 3 -13.32 24.76 4.07
CA GLN A 3 -13.68 23.51 4.76
C GLN A 3 -14.55 22.59 3.90
N LYS A 4 -15.49 23.14 3.13
CA LYS A 4 -16.32 22.37 2.19
C LYS A 4 -15.46 21.80 1.06
N ILE A 5 -14.49 22.57 0.57
CA ILE A 5 -13.53 22.11 -0.45
C ILE A 5 -12.68 20.95 0.06
N LYS A 6 -12.13 21.05 1.29
CA LYS A 6 -11.35 19.97 1.92
C LYS A 6 -12.15 18.67 2.08
N LEU A 7 -13.42 18.80 2.49
CA LEU A 7 -14.34 17.65 2.62
C LEU A 7 -14.63 17.00 1.27
N ILE A 8 -14.96 17.81 0.25
CA ILE A 8 -15.24 17.32 -1.11
C ILE A 8 -13.99 16.68 -1.71
N SER A 9 -12.81 17.30 -1.56
CA SER A 9 -11.56 16.73 -2.06
C SER A 9 -11.21 15.41 -1.37
N GLY A 10 -11.43 15.31 -0.06
CA GLY A 10 -11.25 14.06 0.67
C GLY A 10 -12.20 12.97 0.18
N LEU A 11 -13.47 13.30 -0.04
CA LEU A 11 -14.47 12.35 -0.55
C LEU A 11 -14.12 11.86 -1.97
N ILE A 12 -13.68 12.77 -2.85
CA ILE A 12 -13.22 12.43 -4.20
C ILE A 12 -12.03 11.47 -4.14
N LEU A 13 -11.02 11.77 -3.30
CA LEU A 13 -9.85 10.91 -3.16
C LEU A 13 -10.23 9.51 -2.66
N VAL A 14 -11.05 9.43 -1.62
CA VAL A 14 -11.55 8.12 -1.10
C VAL A 14 -12.28 7.35 -2.20
N THR A 15 -13.14 8.02 -2.97
CA THR A 15 -13.92 7.39 -4.05
C THR A 15 -12.99 6.85 -5.13
N ILE A 16 -12.00 7.63 -5.59
CA ILE A 16 -11.01 7.21 -6.58
C ILE A 16 -10.22 6.00 -6.05
N THR A 17 -9.76 6.04 -4.80
CA THR A 17 -9.04 4.91 -4.18
C THR A 17 -9.89 3.65 -4.18
N LEU A 18 -11.16 3.75 -3.80
CA LEU A 18 -12.08 2.60 -3.83
C LEU A 18 -12.28 2.07 -5.24
N VAL A 19 -12.48 2.94 -6.23
CA VAL A 19 -12.62 2.55 -7.65
C VAL A 19 -11.38 1.80 -8.14
N ILE A 20 -10.18 2.33 -7.87
CA ILE A 20 -8.92 1.65 -8.22
C ILE A 20 -8.86 0.28 -7.55
N PHE A 21 -9.23 0.18 -6.27
CA PHE A 21 -9.22 -1.09 -5.54
C PHE A 21 -10.18 -2.12 -6.15
N PHE A 22 -11.44 -1.74 -6.39
CA PHE A 22 -12.46 -2.62 -6.96
C PHE A 22 -12.15 -3.02 -8.40
N GLN A 23 -11.60 -2.13 -9.23
CA GLN A 23 -11.15 -2.47 -10.59
C GLN A 23 -9.98 -3.47 -10.59
N ASN A 24 -9.15 -3.47 -9.54
CA ASN A 24 -8.01 -4.36 -9.38
C ASN A 24 -8.31 -5.60 -8.54
N THR A 25 -9.59 -5.99 -8.43
CA THR A 25 -10.00 -7.25 -7.78
C THR A 25 -9.79 -8.49 -8.65
N GLN A 26 -9.45 -8.30 -9.93
CA GLN A 26 -9.12 -9.42 -10.81
C GLN A 26 -8.05 -10.31 -10.17
N ALA A 27 -8.34 -11.60 -10.13
CA ALA A 27 -7.43 -12.59 -9.58
C ALA A 27 -6.22 -12.72 -10.52
N VAL A 28 -5.02 -12.71 -9.96
CA VAL A 28 -3.77 -12.93 -10.68
C VAL A 28 -3.05 -14.11 -10.06
N GLU A 29 -2.47 -14.95 -10.89
CA GLU A 29 -1.54 -15.98 -10.43
C GLU A 29 -0.26 -15.31 -9.94
N THR A 30 0.13 -15.63 -8.72
CA THR A 30 1.34 -15.10 -8.10
C THR A 30 2.23 -16.26 -7.70
N HIS A 31 3.48 -16.22 -8.18
CA HIS A 31 4.52 -17.16 -7.82
C HIS A 31 5.40 -16.53 -6.73
N PHE A 32 5.30 -17.05 -5.51
CA PHE A 32 6.09 -16.62 -4.37
C PHE A 32 7.11 -17.69 -4.00
N LEU A 33 8.36 -17.48 -4.41
CA LEU A 33 9.51 -18.38 -4.22
C LEU A 33 9.27 -19.81 -4.76
N PHE A 34 8.58 -20.66 -4.00
CA PHE A 34 8.24 -22.05 -4.34
C PHE A 34 6.74 -22.33 -4.29
N TRP A 35 5.91 -21.31 -4.06
CA TRP A 35 4.46 -21.43 -3.95
C TRP A 35 3.76 -20.63 -5.04
N THR A 36 2.80 -21.26 -5.73
CA THR A 36 1.87 -20.58 -6.63
C THR A 36 0.51 -20.46 -5.95
N MET A 37 -0.03 -19.25 -5.92
CA MET A 37 -1.39 -18.99 -5.43
C MET A 37 -2.07 -17.92 -6.27
N THR A 38 -3.38 -18.02 -6.42
CA THR A 38 -4.19 -17.01 -7.10
C THR A 38 -4.74 -16.05 -6.05
N MET A 39 -4.49 -14.75 -6.21
CA MET A 39 -5.01 -13.72 -5.29
C MET A 39 -5.47 -12.47 -6.03
N PRO A 40 -6.37 -11.65 -5.46
CA PRO A 40 -6.73 -10.36 -6.05
C PRO A 40 -5.50 -9.46 -6.18
N ARG A 41 -5.30 -8.79 -7.32
CA ARG A 41 -4.16 -7.87 -7.53
C ARG A 41 -4.10 -6.77 -6.46
N ALA A 42 -5.26 -6.27 -6.03
CA ALA A 42 -5.34 -5.26 -4.97
C ALA A 42 -4.72 -5.75 -3.66
N LEU A 43 -4.93 -7.03 -3.29
CA LEU A 43 -4.32 -7.63 -2.10
C LEU A 43 -2.80 -7.72 -2.26
N LEU A 44 -2.32 -8.15 -3.43
CA LEU A 44 -0.90 -8.22 -3.75
C LEU A 44 -0.22 -6.86 -3.62
N LEU A 45 -0.83 -5.79 -4.15
CA LEU A 45 -0.30 -4.42 -4.05
C LEU A 45 -0.21 -3.94 -2.59
N VAL A 46 -1.25 -4.18 -1.78
CA VAL A 46 -1.25 -3.79 -0.36
C VAL A 46 -0.16 -4.53 0.41
N ILE A 47 -0.06 -5.85 0.25
CA ILE A 47 0.96 -6.67 0.91
C ILE A 47 2.36 -6.18 0.51
N THR A 48 2.59 -5.95 -0.79
CA THR A 48 3.89 -5.48 -1.30
C THR A 48 4.27 -4.12 -0.71
N MET A 49 3.31 -3.19 -0.62
CA MET A 49 3.55 -1.88 -0.01
C MET A 49 3.87 -1.97 1.48
N LEU A 50 3.12 -2.80 2.24
CA LEU A 50 3.36 -3.02 3.66
C LEU A 50 4.75 -3.63 3.91
N ILE A 51 5.17 -4.61 3.10
CA ILE A 51 6.52 -5.18 3.17
C ILE A 51 7.57 -4.09 2.93
N GLY A 52 7.41 -3.27 1.88
CA GLY A 52 8.32 -2.17 1.58
C GLY A 52 8.44 -1.16 2.73
N ILE A 53 7.31 -0.75 3.31
CA ILE A 53 7.28 0.16 4.47
C ILE A 53 8.00 -0.48 5.67
N PHE A 54 7.71 -1.76 5.96
CA PHE A 54 8.32 -2.47 7.08
C PHE A 54 9.84 -2.60 6.93
N VAL A 55 10.32 -3.02 5.75
CA VAL A 55 11.75 -3.08 5.43
C VAL A 55 12.40 -1.71 5.54
N GLY A 56 11.76 -0.66 5.02
CA GLY A 56 12.24 0.72 5.13
C GLY A 56 12.37 1.19 6.58
N MET A 57 11.37 0.90 7.43
CA MET A 57 11.42 1.21 8.86
C MET A 57 12.56 0.48 9.57
N LEU A 58 12.76 -0.81 9.28
CA LEU A 58 13.86 -1.58 9.85
C LEU A 58 15.24 -1.01 9.48
N ILE A 59 15.42 -0.63 8.21
CA ILE A 59 16.65 0.01 7.73
C ILE A 59 16.86 1.35 8.44
N ALA A 60 15.83 2.20 8.50
CA ALA A 60 15.91 3.50 9.17
C ALA A 60 16.29 3.34 10.65
N PHE A 61 15.66 2.39 11.36
CA PHE A 61 15.97 2.09 12.75
C PHE A 61 17.42 1.63 12.93
N ALA A 62 17.89 0.71 12.10
CA ALA A 62 19.27 0.21 12.14
C ALA A 62 20.30 1.33 11.90
N LEU A 63 20.01 2.25 10.97
CA LEU A 63 20.90 3.37 10.64
C LEU A 63 20.83 4.52 11.67
N SER A 64 19.67 4.77 12.28
CA SER A 64 19.49 5.81 13.31
C SER A 64 20.27 5.54 14.59
N GLY A 65 20.54 4.27 14.93
CA GLY A 65 21.36 3.90 16.08
C GLY A 65 22.83 4.35 15.99
N LYS A 66 23.35 4.60 14.79
CA LYS A 66 24.77 4.93 14.56
C LYS A 66 25.13 6.40 14.78
N LYS A 67 24.14 7.29 14.90
CA LYS A 67 24.36 8.75 14.98
C LYS A 67 24.35 9.31 16.41
N ARG A 68 24.27 8.45 17.43
CA ARG A 68 24.17 8.82 18.85
C ARG A 68 25.32 8.28 19.72
N GLN A 69 26.37 7.72 19.10
CA GLN A 69 27.68 7.47 19.72
C GLN A 69 28.73 8.37 19.09
#